data_AF-A0A937KQK5-F1
#
_entry.id   AF-A0A937KQK5-F1
#
_cell.length_a   1.000
_cell.length_b   1.000
_cell.length_c   1.000
_cell.angle_alpha   90.00
_cell.angle_beta   90.00
_cell.angle_gamma   90.00
#
_symmetry.space_group_name_H-M   'P 1'
#
loop_
_entity.id
_entity.type
_entity.pdbx_description
1 polymer ?
#
loop_
_entity_poly.entity_id
_entity_poly.type
_entity_poly.pdbx_seq_one_letter_code
_entity_poly.pdbx_strand_id
1 'polypeptide(L)'
;DRSVKALEKSPERPINAEDSRAKVLAGLESVDYVVIFDEDTPEALIKKLNPNVLVKGGDYDPNETNAAHPKYIVGRDTVLKNGGLVKIIELVEGFATTSLVNKMKR
;
A
#
# COMPACT_ATOMS: atom_id res chain seq x y z
N ASP A 1 14.55 0.84 -0.81
CA ASP A 1 13.65 0.32 -1.88
C ASP A 1 13.65 -1.21 -2.03
N ARG A 2 13.96 -1.96 -0.97
CA ARG A 2 13.99 -3.43 -0.98
C ARG A 2 12.59 -4.04 -1.05
N SER A 3 11.69 -3.54 -0.20
CA SER A 3 10.31 -4.05 -0.07
C SER A 3 9.56 -4.06 -1.41
N VAL A 4 9.68 -2.99 -2.20
CA VAL A 4 9.04 -2.91 -3.53
C VAL A 4 9.57 -3.97 -4.50
N LYS A 5 10.87 -4.26 -4.47
CA LYS A 5 11.49 -5.28 -5.34
C LYS A 5 11.06 -6.69 -4.93
N ALA A 6 10.92 -6.95 -3.64
CA ALA A 6 10.47 -8.23 -3.11
C ALA A 6 9.03 -8.60 -3.53
N LEU A 7 8.22 -7.63 -3.94
CA LEU A 7 6.87 -7.88 -4.48
C LEU A 7 6.87 -8.40 -5.93
N GLU A 8 8.02 -8.45 -6.59
CA GLU A 8 8.24 -9.05 -7.94
C GLU A 8 7.23 -8.63 -9.02
N LYS A 9 6.63 -7.43 -8.90
CA LYS A 9 5.59 -6.96 -9.84
C LYS A 9 6.13 -6.66 -11.25
N SER A 10 7.41 -6.29 -11.36
CA SER A 10 8.11 -6.03 -12.63
C SER A 10 9.59 -5.79 -12.36
N PRO A 11 10.51 -6.23 -13.24
CA PRO A 11 11.95 -6.03 -13.08
C PRO A 11 12.37 -4.55 -13.16
N GLU A 12 11.54 -3.69 -13.76
CA GLU A 12 11.82 -2.25 -13.90
C GLU A 12 11.34 -1.44 -12.69
N ARG A 13 10.79 -2.09 -11.66
CA ARG A 13 10.29 -1.41 -10.46
C ARG A 13 11.32 -1.42 -9.32
N PRO A 14 11.39 -0.34 -8.53
CA PRO A 14 10.70 0.94 -8.73
C PRO A 14 11.39 1.84 -9.76
N ILE A 15 10.60 2.61 -10.52
CA ILE A 15 11.12 3.62 -11.47
C ILE A 15 11.63 4.86 -10.71
N ASN A 16 10.87 5.31 -9.70
CA ASN A 16 11.23 6.42 -8.83
C ASN A 16 11.69 5.87 -7.48
N ALA A 17 12.85 6.33 -6.99
CA ALA A 17 13.37 5.99 -5.68
C ALA A 17 12.38 6.36 -4.54
N GLU A 18 12.45 5.63 -3.43
CA GLU A 18 11.54 5.82 -2.28
C GLU A 18 11.45 7.24 -1.75
N ASP A 19 12.56 7.96 -1.62
CA ASP A 19 12.58 9.35 -1.18
C ASP A 19 11.79 10.27 -2.11
N SER A 20 11.91 10.05 -3.43
CA SER A 20 11.16 10.81 -4.43
C SER A 20 9.66 10.50 -4.35
N ARG A 21 9.29 9.22 -4.18
CA ARG A 21 7.89 8.82 -4.00
C ARG A 21 7.30 9.40 -2.71
N ALA A 22 8.06 9.39 -1.62
CA ALA A 22 7.65 9.96 -0.34
C ALA A 22 7.40 11.47 -0.44
N LYS A 23 8.27 12.21 -1.12
CA LYS A 23 8.10 13.65 -1.38
C LYS A 23 6.83 13.97 -2.18
N VAL A 24 6.52 13.18 -3.21
CA VAL A 24 5.28 13.36 -3.98
C VAL A 24 4.05 13.16 -3.09
N LEU A 25 4.03 12.11 -2.26
CA LEU A 25 2.92 11.87 -1.33
C LEU A 25 2.81 12.98 -0.27
N ALA A 26 3.93 13.45 0.28
CA ALA A 26 3.96 14.53 1.26
C ALA A 26 3.55 15.90 0.69
N GLY A 27 3.53 16.04 -0.64
CA GLY A 27 3.02 17.25 -1.31
C GLY A 27 1.49 17.28 -1.48
N LEU A 28 0.78 16.20 -1.15
CA LEU A 28 -0.67 16.16 -1.22
C LEU A 28 -1.28 16.83 0.02
N GLU A 29 -2.23 17.75 -0.19
CA GLU A 29 -2.92 18.47 0.89
C GLU A 29 -3.57 17.53 1.92
N SER A 30 -4.04 16.36 1.48
CA SER A 30 -4.72 15.38 2.32
C SER A 30 -3.77 14.44 3.10
N VAL A 31 -2.45 14.67 3.09
CA VAL A 31 -1.45 13.80 3.72
C VAL A 31 -0.74 14.55 4.83
N ASP A 32 -0.96 14.13 6.08
CA ASP A 32 -0.26 14.70 7.24
C ASP A 32 1.15 14.12 7.43
N TYR A 33 1.31 12.80 7.22
CA TYR A 33 2.57 12.09 7.46
C TYR A 33 2.82 11.01 6.42
N VAL A 34 4.10 10.84 6.06
CA VAL A 34 4.60 9.75 5.22
C VAL A 34 5.69 9.00 5.99
N VAL A 35 5.56 7.68 6.07
CA VAL A 35 6.53 6.81 6.74
C VAL A 35 7.07 5.79 5.74
N ILE A 36 8.39 5.74 5.59
CA ILE A 36 9.09 4.72 4.80
C ILE A 36 9.39 3.53 5.73
N PHE A 37 9.18 2.32 5.24
CA PHE A 37 9.50 1.07 5.93
C PHE A 37 10.21 0.12 4.96
N ASP A 38 11.07 -0.75 5.48
CA ASP A 38 11.92 -1.63 4.66
C ASP A 38 11.45 -3.08 4.68
N GLU A 39 10.66 -3.47 5.68
CA GLU A 39 10.07 -4.80 5.85
C GLU A 39 9.23 -5.23 4.64
N ASP A 40 9.08 -6.54 4.47
CA ASP A 40 8.32 -7.11 3.34
C ASP A 40 6.83 -6.76 3.42
N THR A 41 6.34 -6.52 4.64
CA THR A 41 4.97 -6.09 4.89
C THR A 41 4.96 -4.96 5.92
N PRO A 42 3.94 -4.07 5.89
CA PRO A 42 3.83 -2.97 6.85
C PRO A 42 3.31 -3.42 8.22
N GLU A 43 3.23 -4.72 8.53
CA GLU A 43 2.57 -5.24 9.73
C GLU A 43 3.15 -4.65 11.02
N ALA A 44 4.48 -4.66 11.16
CA ALA A 44 5.17 -4.13 12.33
C ALA A 44 4.89 -2.62 12.50
N LEU A 45 4.86 -1.88 11.39
CA LEU A 45 4.55 -0.46 11.38
C LEU A 45 3.09 -0.20 11.80
N ILE A 46 2.13 -0.94 11.22
CA ILE A 46 0.71 -0.82 11.56
C ILE A 46 0.50 -1.14 13.03
N LYS A 47 1.16 -2.16 13.58
CA LYS A 47 1.08 -2.50 15.00
C LYS A 47 1.64 -1.41 15.91
N LYS A 48 2.73 -0.75 15.50
CA LYS A 48 3.33 0.36 16.24
C LYS A 48 2.47 1.63 16.20
N LEU A 49 1.90 1.95 15.04
CA LEU A 49 1.05 3.14 14.87
C LEU A 49 -0.36 2.94 15.45
N ASN A 50 -0.84 1.70 15.45
CA ASN A 50 -2.15 1.30 15.93
C ASN A 50 -3.30 2.20 15.41
N PRO A 51 -3.50 2.26 14.08
CA PRO A 51 -4.46 3.19 13.51
C PRO A 51 -5.91 2.78 13.83
N ASN A 52 -6.79 3.77 14.00
CA ASN A 52 -8.23 3.51 14.17
C ASN A 52 -8.89 3.05 12.86
N VAL A 53 -8.33 3.40 11.70
CA VAL A 53 -8.84 2.99 10.38
C VAL A 53 -7.68 2.58 9.49
N LEU A 54 -7.79 1.41 8.85
CA LEU A 54 -6.86 0.90 7.84
C LEU A 54 -7.57 0.82 6.49
N VAL A 55 -7.02 1.48 5.47
CA VAL A 55 -7.61 1.55 4.13
C VAL A 55 -6.71 0.88 3.10
N LYS A 56 -7.31 0.07 2.23
CA LYS A 56 -6.68 -0.45 1.00
C LYS A 56 -7.59 -0.15 -0.20
N GLY A 57 -7.00 -0.12 -1.40
CA GLY A 57 -7.74 0.11 -2.64
C GLY A 57 -7.91 -1.17 -3.46
N GLY A 58 -9.03 -1.27 -4.19
CA GLY A 58 -9.23 -2.25 -5.26
C GLY A 58 -9.42 -3.69 -4.80
N ASP A 59 -8.52 -4.57 -5.23
CA ASP A 59 -8.71 -6.03 -5.30
C ASP A 59 -8.67 -6.79 -3.96
N TYR A 60 -8.54 -6.08 -2.83
CA TYR A 60 -8.49 -6.67 -1.50
C TYR A 60 -9.90 -6.94 -0.96
N ASP A 61 -10.01 -7.90 -0.04
CA ASP A 61 -11.26 -8.24 0.62
C ASP A 61 -11.14 -7.92 2.12
N PRO A 62 -11.96 -7.00 2.67
CA PRO A 62 -11.91 -6.66 4.09
C PRO A 62 -12.33 -7.81 5.01
N ASN A 63 -13.06 -8.80 4.47
CA ASN A 63 -13.55 -9.97 5.20
C ASN A 63 -12.65 -11.21 5.05
N GLU A 64 -11.62 -11.16 4.19
CA GLU A 64 -10.67 -12.27 4.08
C GLU A 64 -9.88 -12.44 5.38
N THR A 65 -9.92 -13.64 5.94
CA THR A 65 -9.28 -13.98 7.23
C THR A 65 -8.05 -14.86 7.07
N ASN A 66 -7.84 -15.46 5.90
CA ASN A 66 -6.65 -16.25 5.62
C ASN A 66 -5.48 -15.33 5.27
N ALA A 67 -4.52 -15.19 6.19
CA ALA A 67 -3.33 -14.36 6.00
C ALA A 67 -2.46 -14.74 4.78
N ALA A 68 -2.57 -15.97 4.29
CA ALA A 68 -1.86 -16.43 3.09
C ALA A 68 -2.60 -16.10 1.78
N HIS A 69 -3.84 -15.62 1.84
CA HIS A 69 -4.62 -15.31 0.64
C HIS A 69 -4.18 -13.95 0.05
N PRO A 70 -4.03 -13.81 -1.29
CA PRO A 70 -3.54 -12.57 -1.91
C PRO A 70 -4.44 -11.35 -1.69
N LYS A 71 -5.72 -11.57 -1.34
CA LYS A 71 -6.67 -10.49 -1.01
C LYS A 71 -6.67 -10.10 0.46
N TYR A 72 -5.85 -10.75 1.30
CA TYR A 72 -5.72 -10.41 2.71
C TYR A 72 -5.04 -9.05 2.90
N ILE A 73 -5.56 -8.26 3.84
CA ILE A 73 -5.05 -6.94 4.16
C ILE A 73 -4.11 -7.05 5.36
N VAL A 74 -2.80 -7.03 5.11
CA VAL A 74 -1.81 -7.06 6.20
C VAL A 74 -2.12 -5.99 7.26
N GLY A 75 -2.17 -6.41 8.53
CA GLY A 75 -2.47 -5.56 9.67
C GLY A 75 -3.95 -5.50 10.07
N ARG A 76 -4.86 -6.11 9.29
CA ARG A 76 -6.31 -6.09 9.59
C ARG A 76 -6.65 -6.58 10.99
N ASP A 77 -6.05 -7.70 11.42
CA ASP A 77 -6.41 -8.33 12.69
C ASP A 77 -5.97 -7.50 13.88
N THR A 78 -4.82 -6.80 13.76
CA THR A 78 -4.35 -5.86 14.78
C THR A 78 -5.34 -4.69 14.93
N VAL A 79 -5.77 -4.10 13.82
CA VAL A 79 -6.69 -2.94 13.83
C VAL A 79 -8.06 -3.34 14.37
N LEU A 80 -8.64 -4.45 13.89
CA LEU A 80 -9.95 -4.92 14.35
C LEU A 80 -9.94 -5.33 15.82
N LYS A 81 -8.88 -6.01 16.28
CA LYS A 81 -8.73 -6.38 17.70
C LYS A 81 -8.70 -5.16 18.62
N ASN A 82 -8.19 -4.03 18.14
CA ASN A 82 -8.12 -2.78 18.88
C ASN A 82 -9.36 -1.89 18.68
N GLY A 83 -10.44 -2.44 18.10
CA GLY A 83 -11.71 -1.72 17.90
C GLY A 83 -11.72 -0.77 16.69
N GLY A 84 -10.70 -0.83 15.84
CA GLY A 84 -10.63 -0.05 14.61
C GLY A 84 -11.43 -0.64 13.45
N LEU A 85 -11.34 0.01 12.29
CA LEU A 85 -12.06 -0.36 11.08
C LEU A 85 -11.09 -0.69 9.94
N VAL A 86 -11.47 -1.64 9.10
CA VAL A 86 -10.78 -1.94 7.84
C VAL A 86 -11.72 -1.60 6.68
N LYS A 87 -11.25 -0.80 5.73
CA LYS A 87 -12.06 -0.28 4.61
C LYS A 87 -11.37 -0.51 3.27
N ILE A 88 -12.17 -0.80 2.26
CA ILE A 88 -11.74 -0.81 0.87
C ILE A 88 -12.35 0.38 0.15
N ILE A 89 -11.53 1.02 -0.68
CA ILE A 89 -11.97 2.06 -1.62
C ILE A 89 -11.79 1.57 -3.06
N GLU A 90 -12.69 2.01 -3.94
CA GLU A 90 -12.60 1.69 -5.35
C GLU A 90 -11.38 2.39 -5.99
N LEU A 91 -10.79 1.73 -6.98
CA LEU A 91 -9.72 2.33 -7.77
C LEU A 91 -10.31 3.22 -8.85
N VAL A 92 -9.69 4.38 -9.07
CA VAL A 92 -10.04 5.26 -10.19
C VAL A 92 -9.50 4.66 -11.48
N GLU A 93 -10.39 4.40 -12.44
CA GLU A 93 -10.04 3.85 -13.74
C GLU A 93 -9.09 4.78 -14.53
N GLY A 94 -8.14 4.18 -15.26
CA GLY A 94 -7.23 4.93 -16.13
C GLY A 94 -5.94 5.45 -15.48
N PHE A 95 -5.78 5.35 -14.16
CA PHE A 95 -4.63 5.90 -13.42
C PHE A 95 -3.57 4.88 -13.01
N ALA A 96 -3.51 3.71 -13.68
CA ALA A 96 -2.49 2.70 -13.38
C ALA A 96 -1.11 3.11 -13.90
N THR A 97 -0.08 3.01 -13.05
CA THR A 97 1.32 3.32 -13.43
C THR A 97 1.83 2.46 -14.57
N THR A 98 1.44 1.18 -14.64
CA THR A 98 1.76 0.29 -15.76
C THR A 98 1.28 0.84 -17.09
N SER A 99 0.07 1.42 -17.13
CA SER A 99 -0.51 1.99 -18.35
C SER A 99 0.27 3.22 -18.83
N LEU A 100 0.69 4.09 -17.90
CA LEU A 100 1.54 5.24 -18.22
C LEU A 100 2.90 4.82 -18.79
N VAL A 101 3.56 3.85 -18.17
CA VAL A 101 4.86 3.33 -18.63
C VAL A 101 4.74 2.71 -20.03
N ASN A 102 3.70 1.91 -20.27
CA ASN A 102 3.46 1.30 -21.58
C ASN A 102 3.21 2.35 -22.68
N LYS A 103 2.57 3.48 -22.33
CA LYS A 103 2.36 4.59 -23.26
C LYS A 103 3.67 5.29 -23.65
N MET A 104 4.64 5.38 -22.73
CA MET A 104 5.94 5.99 -22.99
C MET A 104 6.88 5.13 -23.85
N LYS A 105 6.67 3.80 -23.86
CA LYS A 105 7.48 2.85 -24.66
C LYS A 105 6.99 2.69 -26.10
N ARG A 106 5.84 3.27 -26.45
CA ARG A 106 5.28 3.30 -27.80
C ARG A 106 5.74 4.55 -28.52
#